data_AF-A0A496T9L2-F1
#
_entry.id   AF-A0A496T9L2-F1
#
_cell.length_a   1.000
_cell.length_b   1.000
_cell.length_c   1.000
_cell.angle_alpha   90.00
_cell.angle_beta   90.00
_cell.angle_gamma   90.00
#
_symmetry.space_group_name_H-M   'P 1'
#
loop_
_entity.id
_entity.type
_entity.pdbx_description
1 polymer ?
#
loop_
_entity_poly.entity_id
_entity_poly.type
_entity_poly.pdbx_seq_one_letter_code
_entity_poly.pdbx_strand_id
1 'polypeptide(L)'
;MNQNCKPRMAWKVVQNFYRGNSDATLLPLELGNSEDEIFILWGFGVLILFAYFFRRDYRFRGNFIRVLVRPRGFFSELKEARKIFLSHSLLTVFIAASTLSLILAGLFYHLRESVLFDFILSLFSIHTDFKRQLVTFIWHPTGLIALFTLGIMLCLSVFAGYLKLLSMLTSRFVPLRNTFTFIFWLSGIFVFLLPIALSFVRLINFPQLHLWSFLLIMVFVAWFIYRIFIGIQIMCDLKPGIVAIILLSSLLILTLLFYWAYDYHISIKAHLGYLYHIWKYGHF
;
A
#
# COMPACT_ATOMS: atom_id res chain seq x y z
N MET A 1 -36.49 -39.28 7.14
CA MET A 1 -36.42 -37.93 7.75
C MET A 1 -35.24 -37.18 7.15
N ASN A 2 -35.47 -35.99 6.59
CA ASN A 2 -34.50 -35.18 5.83
C ASN A 2 -33.21 -34.90 6.63
N GLN A 3 -32.06 -35.26 6.07
CA GLN A 3 -30.72 -35.08 6.67
C GLN A 3 -30.16 -33.64 6.58
N ASN A 4 -30.97 -32.66 6.16
CA ASN A 4 -30.51 -31.30 5.83
C ASN A 4 -30.79 -30.22 6.90
N CYS A 5 -31.41 -30.54 8.03
CA CYS A 5 -31.63 -29.56 9.10
C CYS A 5 -30.53 -29.65 10.16
N LYS A 6 -29.42 -28.92 9.96
CA LYS A 6 -28.47 -28.68 11.05
C LYS A 6 -29.20 -27.96 12.19
N PRO A 7 -29.12 -28.44 13.45
CA PRO A 7 -29.83 -27.82 14.55
C PRO A 7 -29.31 -26.39 14.80
N ARG A 8 -30.25 -25.47 15.06
CA ARG A 8 -29.96 -24.05 15.37
C ARG A 8 -29.02 -23.95 16.57
N MET A 9 -28.12 -22.96 16.58
CA MET A 9 -27.15 -22.74 17.68
C MET A 9 -27.83 -22.66 19.05
N ALA A 10 -28.99 -21.99 19.13
CA ALA A 10 -29.79 -21.90 20.35
C ALA A 10 -30.19 -23.27 20.92
N TRP A 11 -30.49 -24.26 20.05
CA TRP A 11 -30.82 -25.61 20.49
C TRP A 11 -29.62 -26.33 21.10
N LYS A 12 -28.42 -26.16 20.51
CA LYS A 12 -27.18 -26.77 21.02
C LYS A 12 -26.79 -26.19 22.38
N VAL A 13 -26.97 -24.88 22.57
CA VAL A 13 -26.76 -24.18 23.85
C VAL A 13 -27.65 -24.76 24.94
N VAL A 14 -28.96 -24.86 24.68
CA VAL A 14 -29.92 -25.42 25.64
C VAL A 14 -29.61 -26.89 25.92
N GLN A 15 -29.32 -27.69 24.89
CA GLN A 15 -29.00 -29.11 25.05
C GLN A 15 -27.75 -29.33 25.91
N ASN A 16 -26.71 -28.51 25.73
CA ASN A 16 -25.48 -28.60 26.51
C ASN A 16 -25.68 -28.16 27.97
N PHE A 17 -26.51 -27.13 28.19
CA PHE A 17 -26.92 -26.69 29.52
C PHE A 17 -27.63 -27.82 30.30
N TYR A 18 -28.59 -28.49 29.67
CA TYR A 18 -29.30 -29.62 30.28
C TYR A 18 -28.42 -30.87 30.49
N ARG A 19 -27.32 -31.00 29.75
CA ARG A 19 -26.35 -32.11 29.90
C ARG A 19 -25.27 -31.84 30.95
N GLY A 20 -25.33 -30.73 31.67
CA GLY A 20 -24.36 -30.38 32.71
C GLY A 20 -23.01 -29.90 32.17
N ASN A 21 -22.90 -29.65 30.86
CA ASN A 21 -21.71 -29.11 30.22
C ASN A 21 -21.85 -27.59 30.06
N SER A 22 -21.91 -26.87 31.19
CA SER A 22 -22.03 -25.40 31.24
C SER A 22 -20.91 -24.67 30.51
N ASP A 23 -19.74 -25.31 30.38
CA ASP A 23 -18.54 -24.71 29.80
C ASP A 23 -18.51 -24.82 28.26
N ALA A 24 -19.31 -25.72 27.69
CA ALA A 24 -19.47 -25.87 26.24
C ALA A 24 -20.29 -24.72 25.61
N THR A 25 -20.80 -23.80 26.43
CA THR A 25 -21.57 -22.62 26.02
C THR A 25 -20.69 -21.46 25.57
N LEU A 26 -19.39 -21.51 25.84
CA LEU A 26 -18.43 -20.43 25.62
C LEU A 26 -17.39 -20.75 24.55
N LEU A 27 -17.68 -21.62 23.59
CA LEU A 27 -16.93 -21.56 22.34
C LEU A 27 -17.55 -20.42 21.54
N PRO A 28 -16.96 -19.20 21.50
CA PRO A 28 -17.14 -18.40 20.30
C PRO A 28 -16.78 -19.37 19.19
N LEU A 29 -17.68 -19.54 18.23
CA LEU A 29 -17.28 -20.17 17.00
C LEU A 29 -16.20 -19.23 16.46
N GLU A 30 -14.94 -19.51 16.78
CA GLU A 30 -13.78 -19.07 16.02
C GLU A 30 -13.94 -19.75 14.66
N LEU A 31 -14.97 -19.33 13.90
CA LEU A 31 -14.82 -19.16 12.46
C LEU A 31 -13.66 -18.18 12.39
N GLY A 32 -12.43 -18.72 12.42
CA GLY A 32 -11.21 -17.93 12.34
C GLY A 32 -11.44 -16.88 11.28
N ASN A 33 -11.34 -15.61 11.66
CA ASN A 33 -11.86 -14.46 10.92
C ASN A 33 -11.72 -14.72 9.42
N SER A 34 -12.83 -15.10 8.76
CA SER A 34 -12.79 -15.55 7.36
C SER A 34 -12.24 -14.47 6.43
N GLU A 35 -12.24 -13.24 6.92
CA GLU A 35 -11.70 -12.05 6.28
C GLU A 35 -10.16 -11.99 6.29
N ASP A 36 -9.47 -12.59 7.27
CA ASP A 36 -8.00 -12.67 7.29
C ASP A 36 -7.47 -13.57 6.17
N GLU A 37 -8.25 -14.60 5.80
CA GLU A 37 -7.92 -15.52 4.71
C GLU A 37 -7.89 -14.79 3.35
N ILE A 38 -8.64 -13.71 3.19
CA ILE A 38 -8.71 -12.92 1.95
C ILE A 38 -7.35 -12.28 1.64
N PHE A 39 -6.65 -11.76 2.65
CA PHE A 39 -5.31 -11.18 2.47
C PHE A 39 -4.31 -12.23 1.97
N ILE A 40 -4.40 -13.44 2.53
CA ILE A 40 -3.56 -14.58 2.15
C ILE A 40 -3.87 -15.01 0.72
N LEU A 41 -5.15 -15.20 0.38
CA LEU A 41 -5.59 -15.61 -0.96
C LEU A 41 -5.18 -14.59 -2.02
N TRP A 42 -5.39 -13.29 -1.75
CA TRP A 42 -4.97 -12.23 -2.66
C TRP A 42 -3.45 -12.19 -2.81
N GLY A 43 -2.71 -12.26 -1.71
CA GLY A 43 -1.25 -12.32 -1.71
C GLY A 43 -0.71 -13.51 -2.51
N PHE A 44 -1.27 -14.70 -2.32
CA PHE A 44 -0.92 -15.88 -3.10
C PHE A 44 -1.26 -15.71 -4.58
N GLY A 45 -2.40 -15.12 -4.92
CA GLY A 45 -2.76 -14.80 -6.30
C GLY A 45 -1.72 -13.91 -6.98
N VAL A 46 -1.28 -12.85 -6.30
CA VAL A 46 -0.24 -11.94 -6.80
C VAL A 46 1.13 -12.64 -6.88
N LEU A 47 1.47 -13.49 -5.90
CA LEU A 47 2.70 -14.28 -5.90
C LEU A 47 2.75 -15.25 -7.08
N ILE A 48 1.68 -16.00 -7.32
CA ILE A 48 1.57 -16.95 -8.44
C ILE A 48 1.68 -16.19 -9.77
N LEU A 49 0.99 -15.05 -9.88
CA LEU A 49 1.08 -14.18 -11.06
C LEU A 49 2.53 -13.75 -11.32
N PHE A 50 3.23 -13.24 -10.29
CA PHE A 50 4.64 -12.87 -10.41
C PHE A 50 5.51 -14.05 -10.82
N ALA A 51 5.41 -15.18 -10.11
CA ALA A 51 6.21 -16.38 -10.34
C ALA A 51 5.99 -16.94 -11.75
N TYR A 52 4.76 -16.94 -12.24
CA TYR A 52 4.41 -17.38 -13.59
C TYR A 52 5.14 -16.55 -14.66
N PHE A 53 5.05 -15.21 -14.59
CA PHE A 53 5.71 -14.33 -15.56
C PHE A 53 7.23 -14.34 -15.41
N PHE A 54 7.73 -14.39 -14.17
CA PHE A 54 9.17 -14.49 -13.91
C PHE A 54 9.78 -15.77 -14.46
N ARG A 55 9.03 -16.89 -14.43
CA ARG A 55 9.48 -18.17 -14.99
C ARG A 55 9.33 -18.22 -16.51
N ARG A 56 8.18 -17.83 -17.04
CA ARG A 56 7.80 -18.03 -18.45
C ARG A 56 8.45 -17.02 -19.39
N ASP A 57 8.56 -15.75 -18.99
CA ASP A 57 9.01 -14.68 -19.87
C ASP A 57 10.44 -14.24 -19.54
N TYR A 58 11.39 -14.64 -20.38
CA TYR A 58 12.81 -14.29 -20.23
C TYR A 58 13.06 -12.78 -20.32
N ARG A 59 12.24 -12.03 -21.06
CA ARG A 59 12.37 -10.57 -21.21
C ARG A 59 11.90 -9.87 -19.95
N PHE A 60 10.77 -10.29 -19.39
CA PHE A 60 10.29 -9.79 -18.10
C PHE A 60 11.33 -10.06 -17.01
N ARG A 61 11.76 -11.31 -16.85
CA ARG A 61 12.79 -11.70 -15.87
C ARG A 61 14.09 -10.91 -16.05
N GLY A 62 14.61 -10.83 -17.27
CA GLY A 62 15.85 -10.12 -17.56
C GLY A 62 15.77 -8.61 -17.33
N ASN A 63 14.60 -8.00 -17.53
CA ASN A 63 14.37 -6.59 -17.18
C ASN A 63 14.24 -6.40 -15.67
N PHE A 64 13.52 -7.30 -14.99
CA PHE A 64 13.33 -7.26 -13.54
C PHE A 64 14.65 -7.40 -12.78
N ILE A 65 15.49 -8.36 -13.16
CA ILE A 65 16.82 -8.52 -12.54
C ILE A 65 17.69 -7.27 -12.81
N ARG A 66 17.66 -6.73 -14.03
CA ARG A 66 18.48 -5.55 -14.38
C ARG A 66 18.06 -4.30 -13.63
N VAL A 67 16.76 -4.05 -13.48
CA VAL A 67 16.29 -2.84 -12.77
C VAL A 67 16.77 -2.86 -11.32
N LEU A 68 16.90 -4.05 -10.73
CA LEU A 68 17.33 -4.24 -9.35
C LEU A 68 18.86 -4.21 -9.18
N VAL A 69 19.59 -4.98 -10.00
CA VAL A 69 21.05 -5.14 -9.86
C VAL A 69 21.81 -3.97 -10.49
N ARG A 70 21.31 -3.43 -11.61
CA ARG A 70 21.96 -2.35 -12.37
C ARG A 70 20.96 -1.22 -12.67
N PRO A 71 20.40 -0.56 -11.65
CA PRO A 71 19.36 0.46 -11.83
C PRO A 71 19.82 1.58 -12.77
N ARG A 72 21.08 2.05 -12.63
CA ARG A 72 21.61 3.14 -13.45
C ARG A 72 21.64 2.79 -14.95
N GLY A 73 22.22 1.63 -15.28
CA GLY A 73 22.30 1.17 -16.67
C GLY A 73 20.92 0.87 -17.27
N PHE A 74 20.00 0.30 -16.48
CA PHE A 74 18.63 0.08 -16.94
C PHE A 74 17.91 1.40 -17.26
N PHE A 75 18.08 2.43 -16.44
CA PHE A 75 17.46 3.73 -16.66
C PHE A 75 18.08 4.48 -17.86
N SER A 76 19.39 4.38 -18.07
CA SER A 76 20.02 4.96 -19.27
C SER A 76 19.55 4.28 -20.55
N GLU A 77 19.44 2.94 -20.57
CA GLU A 77 18.89 2.19 -21.71
C GLU A 77 17.44 2.61 -22.03
N LEU A 78 16.62 2.80 -20.99
CA LEU A 78 15.22 3.18 -21.17
C LEU A 78 15.06 4.62 -21.68
N LYS A 79 15.99 5.50 -21.29
CA LYS A 79 16.10 6.85 -21.84
C LYS A 79 16.47 6.82 -23.33
N GLU A 80 17.39 5.95 -23.74
CA GLU A 80 17.86 5.76 -25.12
C GLU A 80 16.90 4.95 -26.02
N ALA A 81 15.59 4.98 -25.71
CA ALA A 81 14.52 4.38 -26.52
C ALA A 81 14.48 2.84 -26.57
N ARG A 82 15.06 2.15 -25.59
CA ARG A 82 14.82 0.70 -25.46
C ARG A 82 13.34 0.41 -25.23
N LYS A 83 12.71 -0.26 -26.21
CA LYS A 83 11.28 -0.60 -26.15
C LYS A 83 11.06 -1.73 -25.15
N ILE A 84 10.48 -1.39 -24.00
CA ILE A 84 9.88 -2.37 -23.08
C ILE A 84 8.39 -2.49 -23.41
N PHE A 85 7.86 -3.72 -23.41
CA PHE A 85 6.44 -3.96 -23.61
C PHE A 85 5.62 -3.30 -22.50
N LEU A 86 4.57 -2.56 -22.89
CA LEU A 86 3.70 -1.87 -21.94
C LEU A 86 3.03 -2.85 -20.96
N SER A 87 2.68 -4.04 -21.44
CA SER A 87 2.11 -5.12 -20.61
C SER A 87 3.02 -5.51 -19.45
N HIS A 88 4.34 -5.59 -19.66
CA HIS A 88 5.29 -5.87 -18.57
C HIS A 88 5.40 -4.73 -17.57
N SER A 89 5.34 -3.48 -18.03
CA SER A 89 5.34 -2.31 -17.14
C SER A 89 4.08 -2.28 -16.29
N LEU A 90 2.90 -2.52 -16.89
CA LEU A 90 1.63 -2.61 -16.19
C LEU A 90 1.60 -3.77 -15.19
N LEU A 91 2.12 -4.93 -15.58
CA LEU A 91 2.25 -6.07 -14.67
C LEU A 91 3.16 -5.75 -13.48
N THR A 92 4.29 -5.09 -13.71
CA THR A 92 5.25 -4.74 -12.64
C THR A 92 4.61 -3.79 -11.63
N VAL A 93 3.97 -2.72 -12.11
CA VAL A 93 3.31 -1.77 -11.21
C VAL A 93 2.12 -2.40 -10.50
N PHE A 94 1.36 -3.27 -11.16
CA PHE A 94 0.25 -4.00 -10.53
C PHE A 94 0.75 -4.87 -9.36
N ILE A 95 1.78 -5.68 -9.57
CA ILE A 95 2.33 -6.55 -8.52
C ILE A 95 2.88 -5.71 -7.35
N ALA A 96 3.64 -4.64 -7.65
CA ALA A 96 4.18 -3.75 -6.62
C ALA A 96 3.08 -3.02 -5.84
N ALA A 97 2.07 -2.48 -6.55
CA ALA A 97 0.95 -1.77 -5.94
C ALA A 97 0.06 -2.70 -5.11
N SER A 98 -0.23 -3.92 -5.59
CA SER A 98 -0.95 -4.92 -4.81
C SER A 98 -0.18 -5.36 -3.57
N THR A 99 1.16 -5.46 -3.66
CA THR A 99 1.99 -5.81 -2.50
C THR A 99 1.93 -4.74 -1.42
N LEU A 100 2.09 -3.46 -1.80
CA LEU A 100 1.95 -2.34 -0.87
C LEU A 100 0.51 -2.20 -0.36
N SER A 101 -0.47 -2.47 -1.22
CA SER A 101 -1.88 -2.46 -0.87
C SER A 101 -2.20 -3.48 0.22
N LEU A 102 -1.69 -4.70 0.15
CA LEU A 102 -1.86 -5.72 1.20
C LEU A 102 -1.35 -5.22 2.56
N ILE A 103 -0.22 -4.53 2.59
CA ILE A 103 0.35 -3.97 3.82
C ILE A 103 -0.52 -2.83 4.35
N LEU A 104 -0.90 -1.87 3.49
CA LEU A 104 -1.72 -0.72 3.88
C LEU A 104 -3.14 -1.15 4.29
N ALA A 105 -3.78 -1.99 3.50
CA ALA A 105 -5.09 -2.56 3.81
C ALA A 105 -5.04 -3.39 5.10
N GLY A 106 -3.99 -4.17 5.31
CA GLY A 106 -3.81 -4.93 6.53
C GLY A 106 -3.64 -4.05 7.77
N LEU A 107 -2.89 -2.95 7.65
CA LEU A 107 -2.75 -1.96 8.72
C LEU A 107 -4.10 -1.28 9.04
N PHE A 108 -4.83 -0.84 8.01
CA PHE A 108 -6.14 -0.20 8.17
C PHE A 108 -7.17 -1.15 8.78
N TYR A 109 -7.16 -2.41 8.34
CA TYR A 109 -8.04 -3.45 8.87
C TYR A 109 -7.74 -3.78 10.33
N HIS A 110 -6.46 -3.83 10.72
CA HIS A 110 -6.04 -4.04 12.10
C HIS A 110 -6.42 -2.86 13.01
N LEU A 111 -6.31 -1.63 12.51
CA LEU A 111 -6.61 -0.42 13.27
C LEU A 111 -8.10 -0.02 13.26
N ARG A 112 -8.98 -0.78 12.61
CA ARG A 112 -10.39 -0.40 12.37
C ARG A 112 -11.19 -0.11 13.64
N GLU A 113 -10.83 -0.72 14.77
CA GLU A 113 -11.50 -0.56 16.06
C GLU A 113 -10.83 0.52 16.94
N SER A 114 -9.71 1.09 16.50
CA SER A 114 -8.97 2.09 17.26
C SER A 114 -9.62 3.48 17.16
N VAL A 115 -9.91 4.07 18.31
CA VAL A 115 -10.45 5.44 18.41
C VAL A 115 -9.46 6.47 17.84
N LEU A 116 -8.15 6.27 18.08
CA LEU A 116 -7.11 7.14 17.49
C LEU A 116 -7.13 7.08 15.97
N PHE A 117 -7.31 5.88 15.43
CA PHE A 117 -7.35 5.69 13.99
C PHE A 117 -8.57 6.34 13.35
N ASP A 118 -9.76 6.19 13.96
CA ASP A 118 -10.96 6.89 13.46
C ASP A 118 -10.81 8.43 13.53
N PHE A 119 -10.16 8.94 14.58
CA PHE A 119 -9.85 10.36 14.68
C PHE A 119 -8.89 10.82 13.58
N ILE A 120 -7.80 10.09 13.32
CA ILE A 120 -6.86 10.39 12.23
C ILE A 120 -7.57 10.33 10.87
N LEU A 121 -8.41 9.32 10.65
CA LEU A 121 -9.19 9.18 9.42
C LEU A 121 -10.12 10.38 9.20
N SER A 122 -10.68 10.92 10.28
CA SER A 122 -11.52 12.11 10.28
C SER A 122 -10.73 13.36 9.89
N LEU A 123 -9.47 13.46 10.31
CA LEU A 123 -8.60 14.56 9.93
C LEU A 123 -8.31 14.58 8.43
N PHE A 124 -8.18 13.43 7.78
CA PHE A 124 -7.94 13.35 6.32
C PHE A 124 -9.22 13.48 5.48
N SER A 125 -10.40 13.35 6.09
CA SER A 125 -11.68 13.33 5.37
C SER A 125 -12.41 14.65 5.55
N ILE A 126 -12.17 15.58 4.61
CA ILE A 126 -12.87 16.89 4.59
C ILE A 126 -14.39 16.71 4.42
N HIS A 127 -14.82 15.66 3.70
CA HIS A 127 -16.23 15.33 3.48
C HIS A 127 -16.67 14.09 4.25
N THR A 128 -17.81 14.21 4.96
CA THR A 128 -18.42 13.13 5.75
C THR A 128 -18.72 11.88 4.91
N ASP A 129 -19.15 12.06 3.66
CA ASP A 129 -19.45 10.94 2.75
C ASP A 129 -18.20 10.15 2.36
N PHE A 130 -17.07 10.84 2.14
CA PHE A 130 -15.80 10.19 1.85
C PHE A 130 -15.31 9.37 3.04
N LYS A 131 -15.42 9.91 4.27
CA LYS A 131 -15.11 9.17 5.50
C LYS A 131 -15.98 7.91 5.58
N ARG A 132 -17.29 8.03 5.37
CA ARG A 132 -18.24 6.91 5.45
C ARG A 132 -17.91 5.80 4.46
N GLN A 133 -17.57 6.16 3.22
CA GLN A 133 -17.14 5.19 2.22
C GLN A 133 -15.84 4.50 2.62
N LEU A 134 -14.83 5.26 3.09
CA LEU A 134 -13.56 4.68 3.55
C LEU A 134 -13.76 3.71 4.72
N VAL A 135 -14.55 4.08 5.73
CA VAL A 135 -14.89 3.19 6.84
C VAL A 135 -15.57 1.92 6.31
N THR A 136 -16.52 2.06 5.39
CA THR A 136 -17.20 0.89 4.78
C THR A 136 -16.21 -0.04 4.07
N PHE A 137 -15.22 0.51 3.35
CA PHE A 137 -14.16 -0.30 2.74
C PHE A 137 -13.23 -0.92 3.78
N ILE A 138 -12.95 -0.25 4.90
CA ILE A 138 -12.12 -0.80 5.98
C ILE A 138 -12.72 -2.10 6.54
N TRP A 139 -14.03 -2.20 6.65
CA TRP A 139 -14.74 -3.42 7.06
C TRP A 139 -14.84 -4.49 5.96
N HIS A 140 -14.37 -4.21 4.73
CA HIS A 140 -14.42 -5.13 3.60
C HIS A 140 -13.04 -5.25 2.90
N PRO A 141 -12.17 -6.16 3.36
CA PRO A 141 -10.78 -6.27 2.90
C PRO A 141 -10.59 -6.37 1.39
N THR A 142 -11.45 -7.10 0.68
CA THR A 142 -11.37 -7.23 -0.78
C THR A 142 -11.44 -5.87 -1.48
N GLY A 143 -12.45 -5.07 -1.11
CA GLY A 143 -12.66 -3.74 -1.65
C GLY A 143 -11.51 -2.80 -1.28
N LEU A 144 -11.01 -2.88 -0.05
CA LEU A 144 -9.91 -2.05 0.42
C LEU A 144 -8.60 -2.34 -0.33
N ILE A 145 -8.26 -3.63 -0.51
CA ILE A 145 -7.06 -4.04 -1.26
C ILE A 145 -7.16 -3.58 -2.71
N ALA A 146 -8.33 -3.70 -3.35
CA ALA A 146 -8.54 -3.23 -4.72
C ALA A 146 -8.41 -1.69 -4.81
N LEU A 147 -9.05 -0.96 -3.87
CA LEU A 147 -9.01 0.50 -3.79
C LEU A 147 -7.57 1.01 -3.63
N PHE A 148 -6.81 0.46 -2.69
CA PHE A 148 -5.41 0.87 -2.50
C PHE A 148 -4.51 0.43 -3.65
N THR A 149 -4.76 -0.72 -4.29
CA THR A 149 -4.00 -1.12 -5.49
C THR A 149 -4.18 -0.07 -6.60
N LEU A 150 -5.43 0.28 -6.92
CA LEU A 150 -5.75 1.29 -7.93
C LEU A 150 -5.23 2.68 -7.51
N GLY A 151 -5.39 3.06 -6.24
CA GLY A 151 -4.90 4.32 -5.69
C GLY A 151 -3.39 4.46 -5.84
N ILE A 152 -2.61 3.44 -5.47
CA ILE A 152 -1.15 3.45 -5.61
C ILE A 152 -0.75 3.50 -7.08
N MET A 153 -1.40 2.72 -7.96
CA MET A 153 -1.15 2.79 -9.40
C MET A 153 -1.41 4.19 -9.97
N LEU A 154 -2.49 4.83 -9.53
CA LEU A 154 -2.82 6.21 -9.90
C LEU A 154 -1.78 7.19 -9.37
N CYS A 155 -1.38 7.10 -8.10
CA CYS A 155 -0.35 7.96 -7.52
C CYS A 155 0.98 7.85 -8.27
N LEU A 156 1.42 6.63 -8.60
CA LEU A 156 2.63 6.41 -9.41
C LEU A 156 2.47 6.96 -10.83
N SER A 157 1.27 6.89 -11.40
CA SER A 157 0.96 7.46 -12.72
C SER A 157 0.99 8.99 -12.70
N VAL A 158 0.46 9.62 -11.67
CA VAL A 158 0.54 11.08 -11.44
C VAL A 158 2.01 11.49 -11.25
N PHE A 159 2.78 10.72 -10.49
CA PHE A 159 4.22 10.95 -10.35
C PHE A 159 4.95 10.86 -11.69
N ALA A 160 4.50 10.00 -12.61
CA ALA A 160 5.04 9.94 -13.98
C ALA A 160 4.69 11.17 -14.82
N GLY A 161 3.47 11.70 -14.65
CA GLY A 161 3.11 13.01 -15.19
C GLY A 161 4.03 14.11 -14.66
N TYR A 162 4.27 14.14 -13.35
CA TYR A 162 5.18 15.10 -12.72
C TYR A 162 6.61 15.02 -13.29
N LEU A 163 7.18 13.81 -13.41
CA LEU A 163 8.50 13.64 -14.02
C LEU A 163 8.52 14.02 -15.50
N LYS A 164 7.41 13.84 -16.22
CA LYS A 164 7.30 14.30 -17.61
C LYS A 164 7.40 15.83 -17.65
N LEU A 165 6.71 16.54 -16.77
CA LEU A 165 6.80 18.01 -16.68
C LEU A 165 8.25 18.45 -16.40
N LEU A 166 8.93 17.82 -15.43
CA LEU A 166 10.35 18.09 -15.16
C LEU A 166 11.24 17.84 -16.38
N SER A 167 11.01 16.75 -17.11
CA SER A 167 11.78 16.43 -18.31
C SER A 167 11.57 17.46 -19.44
N MET A 168 10.40 18.09 -19.52
CA MET A 168 10.11 19.13 -20.52
C MET A 168 10.84 20.44 -20.24
N LEU A 169 11.10 20.73 -18.96
CA LEU A 169 11.91 21.88 -18.53
C LEU A 169 13.41 21.67 -18.81
N THR A 170 13.80 20.43 -19.11
CA THR A 170 15.17 20.08 -19.46
C THR A 170 15.33 19.99 -20.97
N SER A 171 16.53 20.25 -21.50
CA SER A 171 16.83 20.27 -22.93
C SER A 171 16.63 18.95 -23.70
N ARG A 172 16.16 17.88 -23.03
CA ARG A 172 15.95 16.56 -23.66
C ARG A 172 14.52 16.08 -23.46
N PHE A 173 13.84 15.87 -24.59
CA PHE A 173 12.49 15.34 -24.61
C PHE A 173 12.49 13.83 -24.33
N VAL A 174 11.97 13.44 -23.17
CA VAL A 174 11.67 12.02 -22.86
C VAL A 174 10.20 11.74 -23.21
N PRO A 175 9.89 10.74 -24.04
CA PRO A 175 8.49 10.44 -24.37
C PRO A 175 7.74 9.92 -23.13
N LEU A 176 6.47 10.30 -23.01
CA LEU A 176 5.63 10.01 -21.83
C LEU A 176 5.60 8.50 -21.48
N ARG A 177 5.53 7.64 -22.50
CA ARG A 177 5.59 6.18 -22.33
C ARG A 177 6.85 5.72 -21.59
N ASN A 178 8.00 6.34 -21.84
CA ASN A 178 9.25 5.96 -21.19
C ASN A 178 9.27 6.43 -19.74
N THR A 179 8.69 7.59 -19.44
CA THR A 179 8.52 8.08 -18.06
C THR A 179 7.61 7.19 -17.23
N PHE A 180 6.48 6.74 -17.81
CA PHE A 180 5.60 5.75 -17.17
C PHE A 180 6.32 4.43 -16.92
N THR A 181 6.98 3.90 -17.95
CA THR A 181 7.77 2.67 -17.84
C THR A 181 8.81 2.83 -16.74
N PHE A 182 9.52 3.95 -16.70
CA PHE A 182 10.55 4.22 -15.71
C PHE A 182 10.02 4.10 -14.27
N ILE A 183 8.92 4.79 -13.93
CA ILE A 183 8.35 4.74 -12.57
C ILE A 183 7.75 3.37 -12.25
N PHE A 184 7.11 2.72 -13.21
CA PHE A 184 6.50 1.40 -13.01
C PHE A 184 7.56 0.32 -12.71
N TRP A 185 8.73 0.42 -13.33
CA TRP A 185 9.85 -0.47 -13.00
C TRP A 185 10.62 -0.03 -11.74
N LEU A 186 10.49 1.24 -11.34
CA LEU A 186 11.04 1.75 -10.08
C LEU A 186 10.31 1.14 -8.87
N SER A 187 8.99 1.01 -8.94
CA SER A 187 8.18 0.38 -7.88
C SER A 187 8.41 -1.14 -7.76
N GLY A 188 9.04 -1.78 -8.75
CA GLY A 188 9.37 -3.22 -8.71
C GLY A 188 10.19 -3.68 -7.50
N ILE A 189 10.81 -2.76 -6.75
CA ILE A 189 11.46 -3.07 -5.47
C ILE A 189 10.48 -3.68 -4.45
N PHE A 190 9.22 -3.25 -4.47
CA PHE A 190 8.23 -3.66 -3.48
C PHE A 190 7.77 -5.11 -3.63
N VAL A 191 8.05 -5.74 -4.77
CA VAL A 191 7.76 -7.17 -4.99
C VAL A 191 8.51 -8.06 -3.98
N PHE A 192 9.63 -7.59 -3.42
CA PHE A 192 10.33 -8.35 -2.37
C PHE A 192 9.62 -8.35 -1.02
N LEU A 193 8.70 -7.42 -0.76
CA LEU A 193 7.89 -7.47 0.46
C LEU A 193 6.75 -8.49 0.36
N LEU A 194 6.49 -9.06 -0.81
CA LEU A 194 5.31 -9.89 -1.07
C LEU A 194 5.17 -11.07 -0.09
N PRO A 195 6.23 -11.82 0.29
CA PRO A 195 6.13 -12.87 1.31
C PRO A 195 5.62 -12.37 2.67
N ILE A 196 6.00 -11.14 3.04
CA ILE A 196 5.65 -10.53 4.32
C ILE A 196 4.29 -9.85 4.23
N ALA A 197 4.00 -9.20 3.11
CA ALA A 197 2.68 -8.62 2.82
C ALA A 197 1.57 -9.67 2.93
N LEU A 198 1.83 -10.89 2.48
CA LEU A 198 0.88 -12.02 2.53
C LEU A 198 0.52 -12.42 3.97
N SER A 199 1.46 -12.31 4.90
CA SER A 199 1.28 -12.67 6.31
C SER A 199 1.12 -11.46 7.24
N PHE A 200 1.09 -10.25 6.69
CA PHE A 200 1.18 -9.01 7.46
C PHE A 200 0.08 -8.85 8.51
N VAL A 201 -1.17 -9.16 8.16
CA VAL A 201 -2.33 -9.10 9.07
C VAL A 201 -2.17 -10.05 10.26
N ARG A 202 -1.48 -11.18 10.09
CA ARG A 202 -1.17 -12.08 11.20
C ARG A 202 0.06 -11.62 11.98
N LEU A 203 1.07 -11.13 11.29
CA LEU A 203 2.31 -10.63 11.90
C LEU A 203 2.06 -9.47 12.86
N ILE A 204 1.14 -8.57 12.51
CA ILE A 204 0.81 -7.40 13.35
C ILE A 204 0.04 -7.78 14.62
N ASN A 205 -0.48 -9.00 14.76
CA ASN A 205 -1.09 -9.44 16.03
C ASN A 205 -0.04 -9.84 17.07
N PHE A 206 1.25 -9.94 16.71
CA PHE A 206 2.35 -10.25 17.62
C PHE A 206 3.11 -8.96 17.99
N PRO A 207 2.97 -8.42 19.21
CA PRO A 207 3.58 -7.15 19.61
C PRO A 207 5.11 -7.11 19.42
N GLN A 208 5.78 -8.25 19.62
CA GLN A 208 7.24 -8.36 19.48
C GLN A 208 7.71 -8.15 18.03
N LEU A 209 6.84 -8.39 17.05
CA LEU A 209 7.14 -8.29 15.61
C LEU A 209 6.77 -6.94 15.00
N HIS A 210 6.12 -6.06 15.74
CA HIS A 210 5.73 -4.72 15.27
C HIS A 210 6.95 -3.94 14.79
N LEU A 211 7.94 -3.77 15.66
CA LEU A 211 9.14 -3.00 15.35
C LEU A 211 9.87 -3.54 14.11
N TRP A 212 10.04 -4.86 14.03
CA TRP A 212 10.76 -5.51 12.94
C TRP A 212 10.02 -5.43 11.60
N SER A 213 8.69 -5.58 11.61
CA SER A 213 7.89 -5.47 10.39
C SER A 213 7.90 -4.04 9.84
N PHE A 214 7.77 -3.02 10.70
CA PHE A 214 7.86 -1.61 10.29
C PHE A 214 9.27 -1.22 9.84
N LEU A 215 10.33 -1.69 10.52
CA LEU A 215 11.72 -1.42 10.11
C LEU A 215 11.99 -1.96 8.71
N LEU A 216 11.53 -3.18 8.41
CA LEU A 216 11.69 -3.75 7.08
C LEU A 216 10.98 -2.93 6.01
N ILE A 217 9.72 -2.52 6.25
CA ILE A 217 8.98 -1.66 5.32
C ILE A 217 9.75 -0.35 5.10
N MET A 218 10.26 0.27 6.17
CA MET A 218 11.07 1.49 6.10
C MET A 218 12.33 1.32 5.25
N VAL A 219 13.03 0.19 5.35
CA VAL A 219 14.21 -0.09 4.51
C VAL A 219 13.85 -0.10 3.02
N PHE A 220 12.73 -0.73 2.65
CA PHE A 220 12.29 -0.74 1.26
C PHE A 220 11.77 0.61 0.76
N VAL A 221 11.11 1.39 1.62
CA VAL A 221 10.70 2.77 1.31
C VAL A 221 11.93 3.65 1.11
N ALA A 222 12.93 3.58 2.00
CA ALA A 222 14.19 4.31 1.84
C ALA A 222 14.92 3.90 0.54
N TRP A 223 14.92 2.61 0.22
CA TRP A 223 15.49 2.11 -1.03
C TRP A 223 14.72 2.65 -2.26
N PHE A 224 13.39 2.69 -2.19
CA PHE A 224 12.56 3.28 -3.25
C PHE A 224 12.88 4.77 -3.45
N ILE A 225 13.00 5.56 -2.37
CA ILE A 225 13.38 6.98 -2.41
C ILE A 225 14.76 7.16 -3.06
N TYR A 226 15.75 6.36 -2.65
CA TYR A 226 17.08 6.37 -3.26
C TYR A 226 17.04 6.07 -4.77
N ARG A 227 16.19 5.12 -5.19
CA ARG A 227 16.01 4.81 -6.62
C ARG A 227 15.33 5.93 -7.39
N ILE A 228 14.34 6.63 -6.79
CA ILE A 228 13.75 7.84 -7.37
C ILE A 228 14.83 8.87 -7.65
N PHE A 229 15.67 9.15 -6.65
CA PHE A 229 16.75 10.13 -6.76
C PHE A 229 17.70 9.81 -7.94
N ILE A 230 18.21 8.58 -7.99
CA ILE A 230 19.08 8.13 -9.10
C ILE A 230 18.37 8.22 -10.44
N GLY A 231 17.12 7.79 -10.49
CA GLY A 231 16.44 7.68 -11.77
C GLY A 231 16.04 9.04 -12.34
N ILE A 232 15.70 10.03 -11.50
CA ILE A 232 15.54 11.42 -11.95
C ILE A 232 16.87 11.98 -12.47
N GLN A 233 17.97 11.73 -11.75
CA GLN A 233 19.31 12.15 -12.16
C GLN A 233 19.65 11.69 -13.59
N ILE A 234 19.35 10.42 -13.89
CA ILE A 234 19.68 9.81 -15.19
C ILE A 234 18.69 10.25 -16.28
N MET A 235 17.40 10.29 -15.98
CA MET A 235 16.37 10.66 -16.96
C MET A 235 16.47 12.12 -17.38
N CYS A 236 16.79 13.01 -16.44
CA CYS A 236 16.87 14.45 -16.68
C CYS A 236 18.31 14.96 -16.85
N ASP A 237 19.35 14.11 -16.85
CA ASP A 237 20.76 14.53 -16.92
C ASP A 237 21.15 15.63 -15.91
N LEU A 238 20.56 15.58 -14.71
CA LEU A 238 20.77 16.60 -13.68
C LEU A 238 21.92 16.22 -12.74
N LYS A 239 22.58 17.22 -12.17
CA LYS A 239 23.52 17.02 -11.06
C LYS A 239 22.74 16.58 -9.80
N PRO A 240 23.31 15.74 -8.92
CA PRO A 240 22.61 15.24 -7.74
C PRO A 240 22.10 16.37 -6.81
N GLY A 241 22.86 17.46 -6.67
CA GLY A 241 22.43 18.62 -5.87
C GLY A 241 21.17 19.30 -6.42
N ILE A 242 21.03 19.39 -7.75
CA ILE A 242 19.85 19.99 -8.39
C ILE A 242 18.62 19.10 -8.19
N VAL A 243 18.79 17.78 -8.31
CA VAL A 243 17.70 16.81 -8.05
C VAL A 243 17.22 16.92 -6.60
N ALA A 244 18.14 17.03 -5.64
CA ALA A 244 17.80 17.21 -4.23
C ALA A 244 16.98 18.49 -4.02
N ILE A 245 17.40 19.62 -4.60
CA ILE A 245 16.69 20.90 -4.51
C ILE A 245 15.29 20.79 -5.11
N ILE A 246 15.12 20.16 -6.28
CA ILE A 246 13.81 19.98 -6.92
C ILE A 246 12.88 19.11 -6.07
N LEU A 247 13.37 18.00 -5.52
CA LEU A 247 12.57 17.12 -4.67
C LEU A 247 12.19 17.78 -3.34
N LEU A 248 13.12 18.50 -2.71
CA LEU A 248 12.85 19.23 -1.47
C LEU A 248 11.89 20.41 -1.71
N SER A 249 12.06 21.17 -2.80
CA SER A 249 11.18 22.30 -3.12
C SER A 249 9.78 21.82 -3.48
N SER A 250 9.65 20.75 -4.25
CA SER A 250 8.33 20.16 -4.57
C SER A 250 7.64 19.61 -3.33
N LEU A 251 8.37 18.97 -2.41
CA LEU A 251 7.83 18.52 -1.13
C LEU A 251 7.38 19.70 -0.27
N LEU A 252 8.20 20.77 -0.18
CA LEU A 252 7.84 21.99 0.55
C LEU A 252 6.59 22.65 -0.02
N ILE A 253 6.50 22.80 -1.36
CA ILE A 253 5.32 23.35 -2.03
C ILE A 253 4.09 22.48 -1.75
N LEU A 254 4.21 21.15 -1.85
CA LEU A 254 3.10 20.23 -1.55
C LEU A 254 2.62 20.39 -0.10
N THR A 255 3.54 20.49 0.86
CA THR A 255 3.18 20.67 2.28
C THR A 255 2.53 22.03 2.55
N LEU A 256 2.99 23.10 1.89
CA LEU A 256 2.38 24.43 2.02
C LEU A 256 0.99 24.48 1.38
N LEU A 257 0.83 23.87 0.19
CA LEU A 257 -0.47 23.75 -0.46
C LEU A 257 -1.45 22.92 0.37
N PHE A 258 -0.99 21.82 0.94
CA PHE A 258 -1.79 21.01 1.86
C PHE A 258 -2.19 21.82 3.09
N TYR A 259 -1.26 22.51 3.74
CA TYR A 259 -1.55 23.38 4.88
C TYR A 259 -2.58 24.45 4.51
N TRP A 260 -2.39 25.15 3.39
CA TRP A 260 -3.31 26.20 2.93
C TRP A 260 -4.70 25.66 2.61
N ALA A 261 -4.80 24.54 1.89
CA ALA A 261 -6.07 23.91 1.57
C ALA A 261 -6.81 23.42 2.83
N TYR A 262 -6.08 22.91 3.83
CA TYR A 262 -6.68 22.45 5.08
C TYR A 262 -7.09 23.60 6.00
N ASP A 263 -6.26 24.64 6.16
CA ASP A 263 -6.58 25.80 7.01
C ASP A 263 -7.81 26.55 6.50
N TYR A 264 -8.05 26.53 5.18
CA TYR A 264 -9.26 27.10 4.57
C TYR A 264 -10.56 26.39 5.00
N HIS A 265 -10.50 25.09 5.28
CA HIS A 265 -11.70 24.29 5.58
C HIS A 265 -11.82 23.90 7.06
N ILE A 266 -10.71 23.71 7.76
CA ILE A 266 -10.64 23.13 9.10
C ILE A 266 -9.54 23.86 9.87
N SER A 267 -9.87 24.54 10.97
CA SER A 267 -8.84 25.20 11.81
C SER A 267 -7.88 24.15 12.39
N ILE A 268 -6.68 24.05 11.80
CA ILE A 268 -5.67 23.02 12.10
C ILE A 268 -5.22 23.10 13.56
N LYS A 269 -5.09 24.33 14.09
CA LYS A 269 -4.66 24.56 15.48
C LYS A 269 -5.63 23.97 16.49
N ALA A 270 -6.93 24.05 16.23
CA ALA A 270 -7.95 23.47 17.11
C ALA A 270 -7.89 21.94 17.14
N HIS A 271 -7.65 21.31 15.99
CA HIS A 271 -7.56 19.84 15.88
C HIS A 271 -6.27 19.27 16.49
N LEU A 272 -5.13 19.94 16.29
CA LEU A 272 -3.86 19.56 16.92
C LEU A 272 -3.93 19.70 18.45
N GLY A 273 -4.60 20.74 18.96
CA GLY A 273 -4.84 20.92 20.40
C GLY A 273 -5.69 19.81 21.01
N TYR A 274 -6.74 19.38 20.29
CA TYR A 274 -7.58 18.26 20.70
C TYR A 274 -6.84 16.91 20.65
N LEU A 275 -6.03 16.66 19.62
CA LEU A 275 -5.17 15.46 19.52
C LEU A 275 -4.21 15.34 20.69
N TYR A 276 -3.56 16.44 21.05
CA TYR A 276 -2.66 16.48 22.21
C TYR A 276 -3.40 16.19 23.52
N HIS A 277 -4.64 16.66 23.66
CA HIS A 277 -5.48 16.36 24.82
C HIS A 277 -5.84 14.87 24.91
N ILE A 278 -6.28 14.25 23.81
CA ILE A 278 -6.56 12.80 23.78
C ILE A 278 -5.29 11.99 24.09
N TRP A 279 -4.16 12.32 23.47
CA TRP A 279 -2.91 11.59 23.71
C TRP A 279 -2.44 11.70 25.17
N LYS A 280 -2.63 12.86 25.80
CA LYS A 280 -2.17 13.13 27.17
C LYS A 280 -3.11 12.60 28.25
N TYR A 281 -4.43 12.59 28.01
CA TYR A 281 -5.44 12.27 29.03
C TYR A 281 -6.33 11.06 28.69
N GLY A 282 -6.26 10.56 27.46
CA GLY A 282 -6.92 9.32 27.06
C GLY A 282 -6.13 8.12 27.57
N HIS A 283 -6.53 7.58 28.72
CA HIS A 283 -6.15 6.22 29.09
C HIS A 283 -6.79 5.25 28.09
N PHE A 284 -5.94 4.57 27.30
CA PHE A 284 -6.28 3.38 26.51
C PHE A 284 -6.09 2.13 27.36
#